data_AF-A0A537RU87-F1
#
_entry.id   AF-A0A537RU87-F1
#
_cell.length_a   1.000
_cell.length_b   1.000
_cell.length_c   1.000
_cell.angle_alpha   90.00
_cell.angle_beta   90.00
_cell.angle_gamma   90.00
#
_symmetry.space_group_name_H-M   'P 1'
#
loop_
_entity.id
_entity.type
_entity.pdbx_description
1 polymer ?
#
loop_
_entity_poly.entity_id
_entity_poly.type
_entity_poly.pdbx_seq_one_letter_code
_entity_poly.pdbx_strand_id
1 'polypeptide(L)' 'MKRGKATFDPKEFLAKVGEGKTISKYRKDQIVFSQGEVADAVFYIQQGEVKLTVVSEQGKDAVVAIL' A
#
# COMPACT_ATOMS: atom_id res chain seq x y z
N MET A 1 -5.08 29.49 27.64
CA MET A 1 -4.90 28.02 27.61
C MET A 1 -4.07 27.67 26.39
N LYS A 2 -2.87 27.11 26.54
CA LYS A 2 -2.04 26.68 25.39
C LYS A 2 -2.67 25.41 24.80
N ARG A 3 -3.19 25.52 23.57
CA ARG A 3 -3.71 24.40 22.79
C ARG A 3 -2.52 23.49 22.48
N GLY A 4 -2.42 22.35 23.16
CA GLY A 4 -1.37 21.36 22.92
C GLY A 4 -1.37 20.98 21.44
N LYS A 5 -0.21 21.00 20.78
CA LYS A 5 -0.07 20.50 19.41
C LYS A 5 -0.49 19.04 19.43
N ALA A 6 -1.61 18.70 18.78
CA ALA A 6 -1.96 17.30 18.57
C ALA A 6 -0.82 16.67 17.75
N THR A 7 -0.16 15.66 18.30
CA THR A 7 0.84 14.89 17.59
C THR A 7 0.11 14.03 16.55
N PHE A 8 0.42 14.24 15.27
CA PHE A 8 -0.08 13.38 14.21
C PHE A 8 0.74 12.09 14.18
N ASP A 9 0.08 10.95 14.39
CA ASP A 9 0.67 9.63 14.17
C ASP A 9 0.17 9.06 12.82
N PRO A 10 1.05 8.99 11.79
CA PRO A 10 0.68 8.45 10.50
C PRO A 10 0.23 6.98 10.54
N LYS A 11 0.80 6.17 11.44
CA LYS A 11 0.45 4.74 11.53
C LYS A 11 -0.97 4.57 12.05
N GLU A 12 -1.30 5.28 13.13
CA GLU A 12 -2.68 5.27 13.64
C GLU A 12 -3.68 5.84 12.63
N PHE A 13 -3.28 6.87 11.89
CA PHE A 13 -4.16 7.50 10.89
C PHE A 13 -4.46 6.57 9.72
N LEU A 14 -3.44 5.87 9.19
CA LEU A 14 -3.58 4.97 8.04
C LEU A 14 -4.15 3.60 8.39
N ALA A 15 -4.05 3.16 9.64
CA ALA A 15 -4.56 1.87 10.09
C ALA A 15 -6.11 1.83 10.22
N LYS A 16 -6.76 2.99 10.36
CA LYS A 16 -8.20 3.07 10.64
C LYS A 16 -9.01 3.16 9.34
N VAL A 17 -10.03 2.31 9.22
CA VAL A 17 -11.07 2.47 8.18
C VAL A 17 -11.83 3.77 8.43
N GLY A 18 -12.18 4.46 7.35
CA GLY A 18 -12.90 5.72 7.40
C GLY A 18 -13.18 6.23 5.99
N GLU A 19 -13.73 7.44 5.89
CA GLU A 19 -14.04 8.02 4.59
C GLU A 19 -12.80 8.06 3.68
N GLY A 20 -12.97 7.56 2.45
CA GLY A 20 -11.89 7.41 1.46
C GLY A 20 -10.85 6.34 1.77
N LYS A 21 -11.06 5.46 2.77
CA LYS A 21 -10.13 4.37 3.14
C LYS A 21 -10.87 3.05 3.29
N THR A 22 -10.35 2.02 2.63
CA THR A 22 -10.86 0.65 2.71
C THR A 22 -9.76 -0.28 3.20
N ILE A 23 -10.12 -1.28 4.01
CA ILE A 23 -9.23 -2.39 4.37
C ILE A 23 -9.57 -3.58 3.47
N SER A 24 -8.59 -4.03 2.68
CA SER A 24 -8.66 -5.24 1.87
C SER A 24 -7.67 -6.28 2.39
N LYS A 25 -8.00 -7.57 2.20
CA LYS A 25 -7.15 -8.71 2.59
C LYS A 25 -6.81 -9.51 1.36
N TYR A 26 -5.56 -9.93 1.26
CA TYR A 26 -5.03 -10.69 0.14
C TYR A 26 -4.47 -12.02 0.64
N ARG A 27 -4.59 -13.06 -0.17
CA ARG A 27 -3.91 -14.33 0.07
C ARG A 27 -2.47 -14.25 -0.44
N LYS A 28 -1.62 -15.19 -0.01
CA LYS A 28 -0.28 -15.33 -0.58
C LYS A 28 -0.36 -15.45 -2.10
N ASP A 29 0.56 -14.76 -2.79
CA ASP A 29 0.69 -14.73 -4.26
C ASP A 29 -0.52 -14.12 -5.01
N GLN A 30 -1.48 -13.52 -4.30
CA GLN A 30 -2.56 -12.76 -4.93
C GLN A 30 -2.04 -11.39 -5.37
N ILE A 31 -2.35 -11.01 -6.62
CA ILE A 31 -2.00 -9.70 -7.18
C ILE A 31 -2.84 -8.61 -6.50
N VAL A 32 -2.17 -7.55 -6.03
CA VAL A 32 -2.80 -6.37 -5.43
C VAL A 32 -3.20 -5.37 -6.52
N PHE A 33 -2.27 -5.08 -7.45
CA PHE A 33 -2.46 -4.26 -8.64
C PHE A 33 -1.48 -4.72 -9.73
N SER A 34 -1.76 -4.39 -11.00
CA SER A 34 -0.88 -4.74 -12.13
C SER A 34 -0.25 -3.51 -12.78
N GLN A 35 0.99 -3.64 -13.27
CA GLN A 35 1.64 -2.60 -14.07
C GLN A 35 0.82 -2.30 -15.33
N GLY A 36 0.57 -1.02 -15.60
CA GLY A 36 -0.20 -0.56 -16.75
C GLY A 36 -1.70 -0.40 -16.47
N GLU A 37 -2.19 -0.85 -15.32
CA GLU A 37 -3.55 -0.52 -14.86
C GLU A 37 -3.61 0.94 -14.37
N VAL A 38 -4.81 1.52 -14.41
CA VAL A 38 -5.04 2.89 -13.93
C VAL A 38 -4.76 2.93 -12.43
N ALA A 39 -3.87 3.84 -12.01
CA ALA A 39 -3.58 4.07 -10.61
C ALA A 39 -4.61 5.05 -10.02
N ASP A 40 -5.55 4.53 -9.23
CA ASP A 40 -6.63 5.31 -8.59
C ASP A 40 -6.55 5.32 -7.05
N ALA A 41 -5.62 4.54 -6.47
CA ALA A 41 -5.44 4.42 -5.03
C ALA A 41 -3.96 4.30 -4.61
N VAL A 42 -3.70 4.57 -3.33
CA VAL A 42 -2.41 4.31 -2.66
C VAL A 42 -2.65 3.26 -1.58
N PHE A 43 -1.76 2.27 -1.51
CA PHE A 43 -1.84 1.17 -0.55
C PHE A 43 -0.91 1.39 0.64
N TYR A 44 -1.37 0.97 1.82
CA TYR A 44 -0.59 0.93 3.05
C TYR A 44 -0.58 -0.49 3.59
N ILE A 45 0.61 -1.09 3.75
CA ILE A 45 0.76 -2.44 4.28
C ILE A 45 0.56 -2.36 5.80
N GLN A 46 -0.61 -2.80 6.28
CA GLN A 46 -0.88 -2.89 7.71
C GLN A 46 -0.24 -4.13 8.35
N GLN A 47 -0.17 -5.24 7.60
CA GLN A 47 0.40 -6.50 8.06
C GLN A 47 0.81 -7.36 6.85
N GLY A 48 1.91 -8.10 7.00
CA GLY A 48 2.44 -9.00 5.96
C GLY A 48 3.61 -8.36 5.21
N GLU A 49 3.91 -8.93 4.05
CA GLU A 49 5.01 -8.50 3.17
C GLU A 49 4.52 -8.49 1.72
N VAL A 50 4.99 -7.52 0.94
CA VAL A 50 4.64 -7.39 -0.48
C VAL A 50 5.91 -7.38 -1.33
N LYS A 51 5.97 -8.29 -2.30
CA LYS A 51 7.00 -8.28 -3.35
C LYS A 51 6.50 -7.44 -4.52
N LEU A 52 7.22 -6.36 -4.83
CA LEU A 52 6.94 -5.51 -5.98
C LEU A 52 7.81 -5.94 -7.16
N THR A 53 7.16 -6.18 -8.30
CA THR A 53 7.82 -6.56 -9.55
C THR A 53 7.47 -5.61 -10.68
N VAL A 54 8.36 -5.51 -11.66
CA VAL A 54 8.11 -4.85 -12.94
C VAL A 54 8.36 -5.81 -14.09
N VAL A 55 7.56 -5.70 -15.14
CA VAL A 55 7.79 -6.42 -16.39
C VAL A 55 8.67 -5.54 -17.27
N SER A 56 9.84 -6.06 -17.65
CA SER A 56 10.73 -5.44 -18.63
C SER A 56 10.11 -5.44 -20.03
N GLU A 57 10.64 -4.61 -20.94
CA GLU A 57 10.21 -4.60 -22.35
C GLU A 57 10.27 -5.97 -23.04
N GLN A 58 11.16 -6.86 -22.57
CA GLN A 58 11.34 -8.21 -23.07
C GLN A 58 10.39 -9.24 -22.43
N GLY A 59 9.46 -8.79 -21.58
CA GLY A 59 8.47 -9.65 -20.91
C GLY A 59 9.00 -10.40 -19.68
N LYS A 60 10.15 -10.01 -19.12
CA LYS A 60 10.71 -10.64 -17.90
C LYS A 60 10.40 -9.84 -16.65
N ASP A 61 10.04 -10.53 -15.58
CA ASP A 61 9.84 -9.95 -14.25
C ASP A 61 11.15 -9.64 -13.54
N ALA A 62 11.25 -8.43 -12.99
CA ALA A 62 12.33 -8.02 -12.09
C ALA A 62 11.75 -7.57 -10.75
N VAL A 63 12.33 -8.03 -9.64
CA VAL A 63 11.98 -7.57 -8.29
C VAL A 63 12.60 -6.20 -8.07
N VAL A 64 11.78 -5.22 -7.71
CA VAL A 64 12.24 -3.85 -7.41
C VAL A 64 12.24 -3.55 -5.92
N ALA A 65 11.37 -4.22 -5.15
CA ALA A 65 11.31 -4.08 -3.71
C ALA A 65 10.64 -5.28 -3.04
N ILE A 66 10.95 -5.47 -1.77
CA ILE A 66 10.20 -6.28 -0.84
C ILE A 66 9.90 -5.38 0.35
N LEU A 67 8.62 -5.20 0.67
CA LEU A 67 8.10 -4.19 1.61
C LEU A 67 7.39 -4.83 2.79
#